data_AF-A0A9W8XJ51-F1
#
_entry.id   AF-A0A9W8XJ51-F1
#
_cell.length_a   1.000
_cell.length_b   1.000
_cell.length_c   1.000
_cell.angle_alpha   90.00
_cell.angle_beta   90.00
_cell.angle_gamma   90.00
#
_symmetry.space_group_name_H-M   'P 1'
#
loop_
_entity.id
_entity.type
_entity.pdbx_description
1 polymer ?
#
loop_
_entity_poly.entity_id
_entity_poly.type
_entity_poly.pdbx_seq_one_letter_code
_entity_poly.pdbx_strand_id
1 'polypeptide(L)'
;MLFTESERCQELEHPDIANFSISVFILVGILVSYLPQHAKIIIRRSSRGLSPLFVLLGTVSGTASIANILTLPESTRDMACCSEIGRFPCAAALLGIAQIGVQWTCFFFIMLLFLIFFPRTTEDTEAQDTNLPTWKEAIIVLALSLAFFVFALFGSVIFVYAAPSHIRGWANFLGLLATALAAIQYIPQIITTWRLQETGSLSVPMMCIQTPGSFVFAASLAVRLGPGGWSAWGLFIFTGLLQGVLLGMSLCFLWRARQAAKSGSAPIANGPGEDNEQTPLIGNGSAGR
;
A
#
# COMPACT_ATOMS: atom_id res chain seq x y z
N MET A 1 36.05 -4.86 -2.67
CA MET A 1 36.18 -6.25 -3.16
C MET A 1 35.31 -6.35 -4.40
N LEU A 2 35.90 -6.40 -5.59
CA LEU A 2 35.19 -6.44 -6.86
C LEU A 2 34.85 -7.92 -7.15
N PHE A 3 33.68 -8.36 -6.73
CA PHE A 3 33.17 -9.70 -7.07
C PHE A 3 32.98 -9.81 -8.57
N THR A 4 33.68 -10.72 -9.22
CA THR A 4 33.48 -11.03 -10.65
C THR A 4 32.05 -11.53 -10.87
N GLU A 5 31.42 -11.26 -12.03
CA GLU A 5 30.02 -11.65 -12.31
C GLU A 5 29.77 -13.14 -11.99
N SER A 6 30.74 -13.99 -12.32
CA SER A 6 30.77 -15.43 -12.01
C SER A 6 30.64 -15.77 -10.52
N GLU A 7 31.27 -15.03 -9.61
CA GLU A 7 31.20 -15.33 -8.16
C GLU A 7 29.82 -15.03 -7.58
N ARG A 8 29.14 -14.00 -8.08
CA ARG A 8 27.76 -13.68 -7.66
C ARG A 8 26.76 -14.71 -8.16
N CYS A 9 26.90 -15.17 -9.40
CA CYS A 9 26.01 -16.21 -9.91
C CYS A 9 26.21 -17.54 -9.16
N GLN A 10 27.44 -17.88 -8.75
CA GLN A 10 27.71 -19.03 -7.87
C GLN A 10 27.11 -18.87 -6.47
N GLU A 11 27.17 -17.67 -5.88
CA GLU A 11 26.51 -17.39 -4.60
C GLU A 11 24.99 -17.59 -4.69
N LEU A 12 24.38 -17.11 -5.79
CA LEU A 12 22.94 -17.25 -6.03
C LEU A 12 22.51 -18.70 -6.29
N GLU A 13 23.41 -19.56 -6.77
CA GLU A 13 23.15 -20.98 -7.03
C GLU A 13 22.79 -21.78 -5.77
N HIS A 14 23.25 -21.33 -4.60
CA HIS A 14 22.98 -21.94 -3.31
C HIS A 14 22.11 -21.05 -2.41
N PRO A 15 20.81 -20.91 -2.71
CA PRO A 15 19.93 -20.04 -1.94
C PRO A 15 19.71 -20.55 -0.52
N ASP A 16 19.75 -19.63 0.44
CA ASP A 16 19.37 -19.91 1.83
C ASP A 16 17.86 -20.18 1.91
N ILE A 17 17.51 -21.40 2.35
CA ILE A 17 16.15 -21.90 2.47
C ILE A 17 15.33 -21.09 3.49
N ALA A 18 15.95 -20.57 4.55
CA ALA A 18 15.27 -19.75 5.55
C ALA A 18 14.85 -18.40 4.95
N ASN A 19 15.76 -17.73 4.24
CA ASN A 19 15.47 -16.47 3.54
C ASN A 19 14.44 -16.66 2.43
N PHE A 20 14.50 -17.78 1.70
CA PHE A 20 13.47 -18.16 0.72
C PHE A 20 12.09 -18.31 1.38
N SER A 21 12.01 -19.06 2.47
CA SER A 21 10.76 -19.33 3.20
C SER A 21 10.15 -18.04 3.77
N ILE A 22 10.97 -17.16 4.34
CA ILE A 22 10.54 -15.84 4.83
C ILE A 22 10.00 -14.99 3.67
N SER A 23 10.70 -14.94 2.54
CA SER A 23 10.25 -14.17 1.37
C SER A 23 8.93 -14.71 0.80
N VAL A 24 8.74 -16.02 0.71
CA VAL A 24 7.46 -16.62 0.30
C VAL A 24 6.34 -16.30 1.29
N PHE A 25 6.61 -16.41 2.60
CA PHE A 25 5.64 -16.05 3.63
C PHE A 25 5.21 -14.58 3.53
N ILE A 26 6.16 -13.66 3.32
CA ILE A 26 5.86 -12.23 3.11
C ILE A 26 5.03 -12.04 1.83
N LEU A 27 5.36 -12.72 0.73
CA LEU A 27 4.62 -12.60 -0.53
C LEU A 27 3.14 -12.99 -0.34
N VAL A 28 2.89 -14.11 0.36
CA VAL A 28 1.53 -14.55 0.72
C VAL A 28 0.88 -13.52 1.65
N GLY A 29 1.61 -13.02 2.65
CA GLY A 29 1.14 -12.00 3.57
C GLY A 29 0.71 -10.70 2.87
N ILE A 30 1.44 -10.27 1.83
CA ILE A 30 1.06 -9.13 0.99
C ILE A 30 -0.29 -9.42 0.35
N LEU A 31 -0.46 -10.53 -0.37
CA LEU A 31 -1.73 -10.87 -1.03
C LEU A 31 -2.90 -10.88 -0.05
N VAL A 32 -2.75 -11.57 1.08
CA VAL A 32 -3.78 -11.65 2.12
C VAL A 32 -4.11 -10.28 2.71
N SER A 33 -3.12 -9.40 2.88
CA SER A 33 -3.34 -8.07 3.47
C SER A 33 -4.18 -7.14 2.59
N TYR A 34 -4.13 -7.31 1.26
CA TYR A 34 -4.87 -6.49 0.30
C TYR A 34 -6.31 -6.98 0.08
N LEU A 35 -6.59 -8.28 0.29
CA LEU A 35 -7.91 -8.87 0.07
C LEU A 35 -9.06 -8.14 0.80
N PRO A 36 -8.97 -7.80 2.11
CA PRO A 36 -10.05 -7.10 2.80
C PRO A 36 -10.40 -5.75 2.16
N GLN A 37 -9.38 -5.04 1.65
CA GLN A 37 -9.57 -3.74 1.02
C GLN A 37 -10.21 -3.88 -0.35
N HIS A 38 -9.77 -4.83 -1.18
CA HIS A 38 -10.41 -5.13 -2.46
C HIS A 38 -11.87 -5.56 -2.26
N ALA A 39 -12.13 -6.47 -1.31
CA ALA A 39 -13.48 -6.93 -0.98
C ALA A 39 -14.37 -5.78 -0.51
N LYS A 40 -13.88 -4.90 0.38
CA LYS A 40 -14.64 -3.75 0.88
C LYS A 40 -15.11 -2.83 -0.26
N ILE A 41 -14.25 -2.53 -1.24
CA ILE A 41 -14.60 -1.67 -2.37
C ILE A 41 -15.59 -2.37 -3.31
N ILE A 42 -15.34 -3.65 -3.63
CA ILE A 42 -16.18 -4.43 -4.55
C ILE A 42 -17.59 -4.63 -3.97
N ILE A 43 -17.69 -5.02 -2.69
CA ILE A 43 -18.98 -5.28 -2.02
C ILE A 43 -19.78 -3.99 -1.87
N ARG A 44 -19.13 -2.89 -1.46
CA ARG A 44 -19.80 -1.60 -1.30
C ARG A 44 -20.16 -0.94 -2.63
N ARG A 45 -19.58 -1.39 -3.75
CA ARG A 45 -19.66 -0.78 -5.08
C ARG A 45 -19.49 0.74 -5.05
N SER A 46 -18.63 1.21 -4.15
CA SER A 46 -18.44 2.63 -3.89
C SER A 46 -17.03 2.88 -3.39
N SER A 47 -16.39 3.92 -3.89
CA SER A 47 -15.10 4.42 -3.42
C SER A 47 -15.21 5.49 -2.33
N ARG A 48 -16.40 5.70 -1.74
CA ARG A 48 -16.62 6.66 -0.63
C ARG A 48 -15.64 6.41 0.52
N GLY A 49 -14.93 7.45 0.94
CA GLY A 49 -13.93 7.40 2.01
C GLY A 49 -12.49 7.11 1.57
N LEU A 50 -12.23 6.93 0.26
CA LEU A 50 -10.88 6.92 -0.31
C LEU A 50 -10.53 8.31 -0.86
N SER A 51 -9.42 8.87 -0.40
CA SER A 51 -8.92 10.16 -0.91
C SER A 51 -8.30 10.00 -2.30
N PRO A 52 -8.71 10.78 -3.32
CA PRO A 52 -8.10 10.75 -4.66
C PRO A 52 -6.59 11.03 -4.62
N LEU A 53 -6.16 11.97 -3.77
CA LEU A 53 -4.74 12.30 -3.58
C LEU A 53 -3.97 11.11 -2.99
N PHE A 54 -4.57 10.37 -2.05
CA PHE A 54 -3.95 9.18 -1.49
C PHE A 54 -3.74 8.09 -2.55
N VAL A 55 -4.72 7.88 -3.43
CA VAL A 55 -4.62 6.91 -4.54
C VAL A 55 -3.55 7.36 -5.54
N LEU A 56 -3.50 8.65 -5.89
CA LEU A 56 -2.47 9.21 -6.77
C LEU A 56 -1.06 9.02 -6.19
N LEU A 57 -0.82 9.51 -4.98
CA LEU A 57 0.49 9.44 -4.33
C LEU A 57 0.94 8.00 -4.15
N GLY A 58 0.04 7.10 -3.74
CA GLY A 58 0.33 5.68 -3.60
C GLY A 58 0.68 5.00 -4.93
N THR A 59 -0.02 5.34 -6.01
CA THR A 59 0.24 4.75 -7.34
C THR A 59 1.56 5.24 -7.91
N VAL A 60 1.84 6.55 -7.81
CA VAL A 60 3.09 7.15 -8.27
C VAL A 60 4.27 6.64 -7.44
N SER A 61 4.14 6.62 -6.11
CA SER A 61 5.16 6.06 -5.20
C SER A 61 5.42 4.57 -5.46
N GLY A 62 4.37 3.77 -5.62
CA GLY A 62 4.51 2.35 -5.94
C GLY A 62 5.17 2.11 -7.30
N THR A 63 4.83 2.92 -8.31
CA THR A 63 5.45 2.86 -9.64
C THR A 63 6.93 3.24 -9.58
N ALA A 64 7.28 4.26 -8.80
CA ALA A 64 8.67 4.63 -8.55
C ALA A 64 9.43 3.52 -7.80
N SER A 65 8.78 2.83 -6.85
CA SER A 65 9.37 1.71 -6.09
C SER A 65 9.68 0.50 -6.97
N ILE A 66 8.75 0.07 -7.83
CA ILE A 66 9.00 -1.04 -8.75
C ILE A 66 10.04 -0.67 -9.81
N ALA A 67 10.02 0.56 -10.32
CA ALA A 67 11.05 1.04 -11.25
C ALA A 67 12.43 1.14 -10.60
N ASN A 68 12.50 1.56 -9.32
CA ASN A 68 13.74 1.60 -8.54
C ASN A 68 14.38 0.20 -8.42
N ILE A 69 13.63 -0.81 -7.97
CA ILE A 69 14.20 -2.16 -7.82
C ILE A 69 14.59 -2.77 -9.17
N LEU A 70 13.80 -2.54 -10.24
CA LEU A 70 14.10 -3.09 -11.57
C LEU A 70 15.33 -2.45 -12.23
N THR A 71 15.66 -1.21 -11.85
CA THR A 71 16.82 -0.47 -12.40
C THR A 71 18.04 -0.52 -11.48
N LEU A 72 17.93 -1.13 -10.30
CA LEU A 72 19.03 -1.25 -9.36
C LEU A 72 20.11 -2.20 -9.95
N PRO A 73 21.39 -1.79 -10.05
CA PRO A 73 22.45 -2.63 -10.65
C PRO A 73 22.57 -4.03 -10.04
N GLU A 74 22.35 -4.13 -8.73
CA GLU A 74 22.37 -5.36 -7.97
C GLU A 74 21.26 -6.30 -8.43
N SER A 75 20.05 -5.77 -8.64
CA SER A 75 18.90 -6.52 -9.15
C SER A 75 19.04 -6.86 -10.63
N THR A 76 19.60 -5.97 -11.45
CA THR A 76 19.86 -6.28 -12.87
C THR A 76 20.90 -7.37 -13.04
N ARG A 77 21.95 -7.38 -12.19
CA ARG A 77 22.93 -8.47 -12.16
C ARG A 77 22.31 -9.80 -11.70
N ASP A 78 21.48 -9.78 -10.67
CA ASP A 78 20.78 -10.99 -10.21
C ASP A 78 19.84 -11.54 -11.32
N MET A 79 19.17 -10.66 -12.08
CA MET A 79 18.38 -11.05 -13.26
C MET A 79 19.24 -11.61 -14.41
N ALA A 80 20.46 -11.11 -14.62
CA ALA A 80 21.36 -11.63 -15.65
C ALA A 80 21.84 -13.07 -15.32
N CYS A 81 22.16 -13.34 -14.06
CA CYS A 81 22.56 -14.67 -13.58
C CYS A 81 21.46 -15.73 -13.79
N CYS A 82 20.18 -15.36 -13.88
CA CYS A 82 19.08 -16.29 -14.13
C CYS A 82 19.19 -17.08 -15.44
N SER A 83 20.01 -16.62 -16.40
CA SER A 83 20.29 -17.36 -17.63
C SER A 83 21.28 -18.52 -17.44
N GLU A 84 22.06 -18.49 -16.37
CA GLU A 84 23.14 -19.45 -16.08
C GLU A 84 22.79 -20.42 -14.95
N ILE A 85 21.95 -20.00 -13.99
CA ILE A 85 21.58 -20.79 -12.82
C ILE A 85 20.28 -21.60 -12.99
N GLY A 86 20.08 -22.57 -12.10
CA GLY A 86 18.84 -23.36 -12.08
C GLY A 86 17.57 -22.55 -11.77
N ARG A 87 16.40 -23.11 -12.12
CA ARG A 87 15.09 -22.44 -11.92
C ARG A 87 14.79 -22.05 -10.48
N PHE A 88 15.11 -22.93 -9.52
CA PHE A 88 14.84 -22.68 -8.10
C PHE A 88 15.74 -21.56 -7.54
N PRO A 89 17.08 -21.59 -7.74
CA PRO A 89 17.96 -20.45 -7.46
C PRO A 89 17.49 -19.12 -8.07
N CYS A 90 17.13 -19.11 -9.35
CA CYS A 90 16.62 -17.90 -10.01
C CYS A 90 15.30 -17.42 -9.37
N ALA A 91 14.35 -18.32 -9.10
CA ALA A 91 13.11 -17.96 -8.42
C ALA A 91 13.40 -17.33 -7.05
N ALA A 92 14.32 -17.92 -6.28
CA ALA A 92 14.75 -17.39 -5.00
C ALA A 92 15.39 -15.99 -5.13
N ALA A 93 16.23 -15.76 -6.14
CA ALA A 93 16.87 -14.48 -6.41
C ALA A 93 15.85 -13.37 -6.76
N LEU A 94 14.83 -13.70 -7.56
CA LEU A 94 13.82 -12.74 -8.03
C LEU A 94 12.68 -12.49 -7.03
N LEU A 95 12.64 -13.18 -5.88
CA LEU A 95 11.54 -13.03 -4.91
C LEU A 95 11.36 -11.58 -4.42
N GLY A 96 12.44 -10.84 -4.19
CA GLY A 96 12.35 -9.43 -3.77
C GLY A 96 11.64 -8.57 -4.80
N ILE A 97 11.99 -8.74 -6.08
CA ILE A 97 11.33 -8.05 -7.21
C ILE A 97 9.87 -8.47 -7.30
N ALA A 98 9.59 -9.77 -7.18
CA ALA A 98 8.23 -10.32 -7.21
C ALA A 98 7.35 -9.76 -6.08
N GLN A 99 7.89 -9.59 -4.87
CA GLN A 99 7.17 -9.01 -3.74
C GLN A 99 6.75 -7.56 -4.00
N ILE A 100 7.67 -6.72 -4.49
CA ILE A 100 7.36 -5.33 -4.86
C ILE A 100 6.38 -5.28 -6.03
N GLY A 101 6.57 -6.16 -7.03
CA GLY A 101 5.70 -6.25 -8.20
C GLY A 101 4.26 -6.67 -7.87
N VAL A 102 4.09 -7.64 -6.96
CA VAL A 102 2.77 -8.05 -6.46
C VAL A 102 2.13 -6.91 -5.66
N GLN A 103 2.87 -6.26 -4.77
CA GLN A 103 2.37 -5.11 -4.02
C GLN A 103 1.91 -3.97 -4.96
N TRP A 104 2.73 -3.64 -5.96
CA TRP A 104 2.39 -2.65 -6.99
C TRP A 104 1.13 -3.03 -7.76
N THR A 105 1.01 -4.29 -8.17
CA THR A 105 -0.18 -4.80 -8.90
C THR A 105 -1.43 -4.76 -8.04
N CYS A 106 -1.35 -5.16 -6.77
CA CYS A 106 -2.47 -5.11 -5.83
C CYS A 106 -2.93 -3.66 -5.58
N PHE A 107 -2.01 -2.71 -5.47
CA PHE A 107 -2.34 -1.30 -5.31
C PHE A 107 -2.92 -0.69 -6.60
N PHE A 108 -2.37 -1.05 -7.76
CA PHE A 108 -2.93 -0.66 -9.06
C PHE A 108 -4.35 -1.18 -9.24
N PHE A 109 -4.64 -2.40 -8.76
CA PHE A 109 -6.00 -2.92 -8.74
C PHE A 109 -6.93 -2.10 -7.85
N ILE A 110 -6.47 -1.58 -6.70
CA ILE A 110 -7.24 -0.61 -5.89
C ILE A 110 -7.53 0.66 -6.71
N MET A 111 -6.55 1.19 -7.45
CA MET A 111 -6.75 2.36 -8.31
C MET A 111 -7.82 2.08 -9.39
N LEU A 112 -7.77 0.92 -10.04
CA LEU A 112 -8.80 0.54 -11.02
C LEU A 112 -10.19 0.46 -10.39
N LEU A 113 -10.32 -0.19 -9.23
CA LEU A 113 -11.59 -0.27 -8.51
C LEU A 113 -12.07 1.13 -8.08
N PHE A 114 -11.16 2.01 -7.65
CA PHE A 114 -11.46 3.40 -7.31
C PHE A 114 -12.06 4.15 -8.50
N LEU A 115 -11.50 4.00 -9.71
CA LEU A 115 -11.99 4.64 -10.94
C LEU A 115 -13.30 4.05 -11.47
N ILE A 116 -13.51 2.73 -11.28
CA ILE A 116 -14.73 2.04 -11.69
C ILE A 116 -15.90 2.43 -10.79
N PHE A 117 -15.71 2.40 -9.47
CA PHE A 117 -16.74 2.71 -8.48
C PHE A 117 -16.73 4.17 -8.00
N PHE A 118 -16.05 5.05 -8.74
CA PHE A 118 -16.13 6.49 -8.51
C PHE A 118 -17.53 6.99 -8.89
N PRO A 119 -18.21 7.77 -8.04
CA PRO A 119 -19.52 8.32 -8.38
C PRO A 119 -19.41 9.25 -9.60
N ARG A 120 -20.00 8.83 -10.73
CA ARG A 120 -19.89 9.51 -12.04
C ARG A 120 -21.01 10.52 -12.32
N THR A 121 -22.10 10.50 -11.57
CA THR A 121 -23.29 11.28 -11.93
C THR A 121 -23.96 11.90 -10.72
N THR A 122 -24.31 13.17 -10.87
CA THR A 122 -25.09 14.06 -10.01
C THR A 122 -26.55 13.62 -9.79
N GLU A 123 -26.89 12.34 -9.97
CA GLU A 123 -28.27 11.83 -9.82
C GLU A 123 -28.56 11.30 -8.41
N ASP A 124 -27.53 11.03 -7.60
CA ASP A 124 -27.67 10.69 -6.18
C ASP A 124 -27.57 11.91 -5.24
N THR A 125 -27.62 13.14 -5.78
CA THR A 125 -27.56 14.37 -4.96
C THR A 125 -28.96 14.93 -4.71
N GLU A 126 -29.84 14.10 -4.15
CA GLU A 126 -30.85 14.66 -3.25
C GLU A 126 -30.16 14.94 -1.91
N ALA A 127 -29.90 16.23 -1.69
CA ALA A 127 -29.44 16.85 -0.45
C ALA A 127 -28.00 16.53 0.05
N GLN A 128 -27.21 17.61 0.15
CA GLN A 128 -26.32 17.91 1.29
C GLN A 128 -24.81 17.60 1.30
N ASP A 129 -24.06 17.46 0.20
CA ASP A 129 -22.59 17.54 0.34
C ASP A 129 -21.82 18.21 -0.82
N THR A 130 -21.48 19.48 -0.63
CA THR A 130 -20.68 20.34 -1.53
C THR A 130 -19.19 19.98 -1.59
N ASN A 131 -18.73 18.92 -0.91
CA ASN A 131 -17.32 18.53 -0.81
C ASN A 131 -16.98 17.17 -1.46
N LEU A 132 -17.88 16.57 -2.24
CA LEU A 132 -17.54 15.31 -2.91
C LEU A 132 -16.50 15.52 -4.03
N PRO A 133 -15.43 14.70 -4.08
CA PRO A 133 -14.47 14.67 -5.17
C PRO A 133 -15.19 14.61 -6.52
N THR A 134 -14.90 15.57 -7.41
CA THR A 134 -15.53 15.60 -8.73
C THR A 134 -14.94 14.50 -9.62
N TRP A 135 -15.70 13.95 -10.56
CA TRP A 135 -15.19 13.02 -11.60
C TRP A 135 -13.93 13.53 -12.33
N LYS A 136 -13.77 14.86 -12.41
CA LYS A 136 -12.56 15.54 -12.89
C LYS A 136 -11.31 15.16 -12.09
N GLU A 137 -11.40 15.06 -10.76
CA GLU A 137 -10.28 14.64 -9.91
C GLU A 137 -9.85 13.21 -10.20
N ALA A 138 -10.81 12.29 -10.39
CA ALA A 138 -10.51 10.91 -10.77
C ALA A 138 -9.76 10.81 -12.11
N ILE A 139 -10.17 11.62 -13.11
CA ILE A 139 -9.46 11.72 -14.39
C ILE A 139 -8.05 12.30 -14.22
N ILE A 140 -7.89 13.34 -13.41
CA ILE A 140 -6.57 13.94 -13.12
C ILE A 140 -5.66 12.91 -12.45
N VAL A 141 -6.16 12.16 -11.47
CA VAL A 141 -5.43 11.07 -10.81
C VAL A 141 -4.94 10.06 -11.85
N LEU A 142 -5.82 9.57 -12.72
CA LEU A 142 -5.47 8.63 -13.78
C LEU A 142 -4.42 9.21 -14.74
N ALA A 143 -4.64 10.44 -15.22
CA ALA A 143 -3.75 11.08 -16.19
C ALA A 143 -2.35 11.30 -15.61
N LEU A 144 -2.24 11.78 -14.37
CA LEU A 144 -0.95 11.97 -13.70
C LEU A 144 -0.26 10.65 -13.39
N SER A 145 -1.00 9.64 -12.91
CA SER A 145 -0.44 8.29 -12.69
C SER A 145 0.08 7.67 -13.98
N LEU A 146 -0.65 7.79 -15.08
CA LEU A 146 -0.24 7.27 -16.38
C LEU A 146 0.97 8.04 -16.95
N ALA A 147 0.94 9.37 -16.87
CA ALA A 147 2.06 10.21 -17.30
C ALA A 147 3.34 9.87 -16.52
N PHE A 148 3.24 9.67 -15.21
CA PHE A 148 4.37 9.26 -14.39
C PHE A 148 4.85 7.84 -14.72
N PHE A 149 3.93 6.90 -14.95
CA PHE A 149 4.28 5.54 -15.38
C PHE A 149 5.09 5.57 -16.69
N VAL A 150 4.62 6.35 -17.67
CA VAL A 150 5.32 6.54 -18.95
C VAL A 150 6.70 7.16 -18.75
N PHE A 151 6.81 8.21 -17.92
CA PHE A 151 8.08 8.82 -17.57
C PHE A 151 9.05 7.82 -16.91
N ALA A 152 8.58 7.07 -15.92
CA ALA A 152 9.39 6.09 -15.21
C ALA A 152 9.83 4.94 -16.13
N LEU A 153 8.95 4.48 -17.02
CA LEU A 153 9.25 3.44 -18.01
C LEU A 153 10.31 3.89 -19.00
N PHE A 154 10.10 5.01 -19.71
CA PHE A 154 11.05 5.50 -20.70
C PHE A 154 12.36 5.94 -20.08
N GLY A 155 12.33 6.60 -18.92
CA GLY A 155 13.54 6.92 -18.16
C GLY A 155 14.34 5.65 -17.84
N SER A 156 13.67 4.61 -17.34
CA SER A 156 14.33 3.33 -17.03
C SER A 156 14.94 2.68 -18.26
N VAL A 157 14.23 2.65 -19.39
CA VAL A 157 14.76 2.11 -20.66
C VAL A 157 15.99 2.89 -21.12
N ILE A 158 15.97 4.23 -21.06
CA ILE A 158 17.11 5.07 -21.45
C ILE A 158 18.32 4.80 -20.56
N PHE A 159 18.16 4.76 -19.24
CA PHE A 159 19.27 4.51 -18.32
C PHE A 159 19.80 3.08 -18.37
N VAL A 160 18.97 2.10 -18.73
CA VAL A 160 19.41 0.71 -18.92
C VAL A 160 20.23 0.56 -20.20
N TYR A 161 19.78 1.12 -21.33
CA TYR A 161 20.40 0.84 -22.63
C TYR A 161 21.33 1.94 -23.15
N ALA A 162 21.01 3.21 -22.91
CA ALA A 162 21.76 4.34 -23.46
C ALA A 162 22.78 4.94 -22.47
N ALA A 163 22.53 4.82 -21.16
CA ALA A 163 23.38 5.41 -20.12
C ALA A 163 23.60 4.49 -18.90
N PRO A 164 24.12 3.26 -19.09
CA PRO A 164 24.27 2.26 -18.02
C PRO A 164 25.18 2.73 -16.88
N SER A 165 26.14 3.63 -17.14
CA SER A 165 26.99 4.24 -16.11
C SER A 165 26.22 5.04 -15.06
N HIS A 166 25.02 5.53 -15.41
CA HIS A 166 24.18 6.37 -14.55
C HIS A 166 22.96 5.63 -13.99
N ILE A 167 22.80 4.34 -14.28
CA ILE A 167 21.61 3.57 -13.88
C ILE A 167 21.41 3.54 -12.36
N ARG A 168 22.49 3.49 -11.57
CA ARG A 168 22.42 3.59 -10.10
C ARG A 168 21.88 4.94 -9.64
N GLY A 169 22.26 6.03 -10.31
CA GLY A 169 21.76 7.37 -10.02
C GLY A 169 20.26 7.47 -10.28
N TRP A 170 19.80 6.92 -11.42
CA TRP A 170 18.38 6.82 -11.76
C TRP A 170 17.59 6.00 -10.73
N ALA A 171 18.10 4.82 -10.36
CA ALA A 171 17.47 3.99 -9.35
C ALA A 171 17.35 4.76 -8.02
N ASN A 172 18.43 5.38 -7.53
CA ASN A 172 18.40 6.14 -6.28
C ASN A 172 17.43 7.33 -6.33
N PHE A 173 17.34 8.03 -7.46
CA PHE A 173 16.36 9.09 -7.66
C PHE A 173 14.94 8.56 -7.51
N LEU A 174 14.60 7.44 -8.16
CA LEU A 174 13.28 6.82 -8.06
C LEU A 174 12.96 6.35 -6.63
N GLY A 175 13.93 5.76 -5.91
CA GLY A 175 13.74 5.31 -4.53
C GLY A 175 13.51 6.48 -3.56
N LEU A 176 14.28 7.56 -3.69
CA LEU A 176 14.09 8.79 -2.91
C LEU A 176 12.76 9.47 -3.25
N LEU A 177 12.38 9.52 -4.52
CA LEU A 177 11.09 10.04 -4.95
C LEU A 177 9.94 9.23 -4.35
N ALA A 178 10.01 7.90 -4.41
CA ALA A 178 9.02 7.01 -3.79
C ALA A 178 8.88 7.29 -2.29
N THR A 179 10.01 7.49 -1.60
CA THR A 179 10.08 7.78 -0.17
C THR A 179 9.45 9.13 0.16
N ALA A 180 9.77 10.18 -0.60
CA ALA A 180 9.19 11.51 -0.43
C ALA A 180 7.68 11.50 -0.67
N LEU A 181 7.21 10.84 -1.72
CA LEU A 181 5.77 10.70 -2.01
C LEU A 181 5.05 9.94 -0.90
N ALA A 182 5.66 8.89 -0.36
CA ALA A 182 5.11 8.17 0.78
C ALA A 182 5.06 9.06 2.05
N ALA A 183 6.07 9.90 2.28
CA ALA A 183 6.04 10.88 3.37
C ALA A 183 4.85 11.84 3.23
N ILE A 184 4.65 12.39 2.03
CA ILE A 184 3.52 13.28 1.69
C ILE A 184 2.18 12.54 1.84
N GLN A 185 2.14 11.24 1.60
CA GLN A 185 0.93 10.43 1.78
C GLN A 185 0.61 10.18 3.26
N TYR A 186 1.60 9.75 4.05
CA TYR A 186 1.37 9.29 5.43
C TYR A 186 1.40 10.42 6.47
N ILE A 187 2.23 11.46 6.32
CA ILE A 187 2.36 12.54 7.32
C ILE A 187 1.05 13.31 7.51
N PRO A 188 0.35 13.79 6.45
CA PRO A 188 -0.94 14.45 6.62
C PRO A 188 -1.96 13.53 7.27
N GLN A 189 -1.96 12.24 6.93
CA GLN A 189 -2.84 11.25 7.56
C GLN A 189 -2.54 11.10 9.07
N ILE A 190 -1.26 11.09 9.47
CA ILE A 190 -0.83 11.06 10.87
C ILE A 190 -1.37 12.28 11.61
N ILE A 191 -1.17 13.47 11.04
CA ILE A 191 -1.61 14.74 11.65
C ILE A 191 -3.14 14.76 11.78
N THR A 192 -3.87 14.38 10.74
CA THR A 192 -5.34 14.36 10.75
C THR A 192 -5.87 13.34 11.75
N THR A 193 -5.30 12.14 11.79
CA THR A 193 -5.65 11.10 12.78
C THR A 193 -5.41 11.59 14.20
N TRP A 194 -4.29 12.27 14.43
CA TRP A 194 -4.00 12.90 15.72
C TRP A 194 -4.98 14.01 16.07
N ARG A 195 -5.37 14.87 15.12
CA ARG A 195 -6.31 15.97 15.40
C ARG A 195 -7.73 15.49 15.64
N LEU A 196 -8.21 14.52 14.85
CA LEU A 196 -9.57 14.01 14.94
C LEU A 196 -9.75 12.97 16.06
N GLN A 197 -8.66 12.37 16.56
CA GLN A 197 -8.68 11.29 17.56
C GLN A 197 -9.54 10.07 17.14
N GLU A 198 -9.77 9.91 15.84
CA GLU A 198 -10.53 8.81 15.24
C GLU A 198 -9.70 8.11 14.17
N THR A 199 -9.91 6.80 14.00
CA THR A 199 -9.18 5.96 13.04
C THR A 199 -9.69 6.10 11.60
N GLY A 200 -10.79 6.84 11.38
CA GLY A 200 -11.34 7.16 10.07
C GLY A 200 -11.70 5.91 9.24
N SER A 201 -11.44 5.96 7.93
CA SER A 201 -11.72 4.86 6.99
C SER A 201 -10.61 3.79 6.92
N LEU A 202 -9.54 3.96 7.70
CA LEU A 202 -8.32 3.17 7.64
C LEU A 202 -8.57 1.73 8.13
N SER A 203 -8.09 0.75 7.35
CA SER A 203 -8.20 -0.66 7.73
C SER A 203 -7.11 -1.02 8.74
N VAL A 204 -7.41 -0.86 10.03
CA VAL A 204 -6.52 -1.25 11.14
C VAL A 204 -6.01 -2.70 11.01
N PRO A 205 -6.83 -3.70 10.64
CA PRO A 205 -6.35 -5.07 10.44
C PRO A 205 -5.28 -5.19 9.35
N MET A 206 -5.45 -4.46 8.25
CA MET A 206 -4.49 -4.43 7.14
C MET A 206 -3.16 -3.79 7.57
N MET A 207 -3.17 -2.80 8.47
CA MET A 207 -1.96 -2.21 9.04
C MET A 207 -1.27 -3.11 10.05
N CYS A 208 -2.02 -3.85 10.89
CA CYS A 208 -1.43 -4.79 11.84
C CYS A 208 -0.57 -5.87 11.15
N ILE A 209 -0.93 -6.28 9.94
CA ILE A 209 -0.18 -7.26 9.15
C ILE A 209 0.97 -6.59 8.39
N GLN A 210 0.70 -5.47 7.73
CA GLN A 210 1.70 -4.82 6.86
C GLN A 210 2.84 -4.15 7.63
N THR A 211 2.58 -3.47 8.74
CA THR A 211 3.63 -2.75 9.49
C THR A 211 4.77 -3.67 9.93
N PRO A 212 4.54 -4.81 10.63
CA PRO A 212 5.63 -5.73 10.94
C PRO A 212 6.21 -6.37 9.67
N GLY A 213 5.34 -6.70 8.70
CA GLY A 213 5.75 -7.27 7.41
C GLY A 213 6.73 -6.37 6.64
N SER A 214 6.57 -5.04 6.69
CA SER A 214 7.45 -4.11 5.97
C SER A 214 8.86 -4.09 6.52
N PHE A 215 9.03 -4.24 7.85
CA PHE A 215 10.36 -4.33 8.47
C PHE A 215 11.04 -5.66 8.14
N VAL A 216 10.32 -6.78 8.21
CA VAL A 216 10.87 -8.09 7.84
C VAL A 216 11.22 -8.10 6.34
N PHE A 217 10.38 -7.48 5.51
CA PHE A 217 10.63 -7.35 4.09
C PHE A 217 11.86 -6.47 3.80
N ALA A 218 11.98 -5.32 4.45
CA ALA A 218 13.17 -4.48 4.35
C ALA A 218 14.45 -5.21 4.75
N ALA A 219 14.41 -5.98 5.85
CA ALA A 219 15.54 -6.80 6.27
C ALA A 219 15.89 -7.86 5.22
N SER A 220 14.90 -8.53 4.65
CA SER A 220 15.12 -9.53 3.59
C SER A 220 15.75 -8.92 2.33
N LEU A 221 15.35 -7.70 1.95
CA LEU A 221 15.95 -6.97 0.83
C LEU A 221 17.36 -6.48 1.15
N ALA A 222 17.61 -6.04 2.39
CA ALA A 222 18.94 -5.62 2.83
C ALA A 222 19.95 -6.76 2.82
N VAL A 223 19.54 -7.98 3.22
CA VAL A 223 20.38 -9.18 3.12
C VAL A 223 20.68 -9.51 1.66
N ARG A 224 19.70 -9.38 0.76
CA ARG A 224 19.83 -9.76 -0.66
C ARG A 224 20.66 -8.77 -1.49
N LEU A 225 20.37 -7.48 -1.35
CA LEU A 225 20.95 -6.40 -2.16
C LEU A 225 22.15 -5.73 -1.48
N GLY A 226 22.37 -6.03 -0.20
CA GLY A 226 23.41 -5.39 0.60
C GLY A 226 23.25 -3.87 0.73
N PRO A 227 24.36 -3.16 1.05
CA PRO A 227 24.36 -1.71 1.17
C PRO A 227 24.06 -0.97 -0.14
N GLY A 228 24.28 -1.61 -1.29
CA GLY A 228 24.04 -1.02 -2.61
C GLY A 228 22.56 -0.80 -2.92
N GLY A 229 21.68 -1.65 -2.38
CA GLY A 229 20.23 -1.55 -2.54
C GLY A 229 19.50 -0.66 -1.54
N TRP A 230 20.19 0.26 -0.86
CA TRP A 230 19.61 1.10 0.20
C TRP A 230 18.41 1.93 -0.23
N SER A 231 18.36 2.36 -1.50
CA SER A 231 17.23 3.10 -2.04
C SER A 231 15.97 2.24 -2.18
N ALA A 232 16.10 0.92 -2.27
CA ALA A 232 15.00 -0.03 -2.31
C ALA A 232 14.55 -0.45 -0.91
N TRP A 233 15.44 -0.98 -0.06
CA TRP A 233 15.05 -1.44 1.28
C TRP A 233 14.80 -0.29 2.26
N GLY A 234 15.48 0.85 2.11
CA GLY A 234 15.32 2.02 2.97
C GLY A 234 13.93 2.65 2.86
N LEU A 235 13.33 2.60 1.68
CA LEU A 235 11.93 2.98 1.45
C LEU A 235 11.01 2.23 2.42
N PHE A 236 11.12 0.90 2.50
CA PHE A 236 10.24 0.07 3.31
C PHE A 236 10.44 0.25 4.82
N ILE A 237 11.66 0.56 5.26
CA ILE A 237 11.91 0.97 6.65
C ILE A 237 11.18 2.28 6.94
N PHE A 238 11.37 3.29 6.07
CA PHE A 238 10.78 4.60 6.25
C PHE A 238 9.25 4.54 6.26
N THR A 239 8.64 3.85 5.29
CA THR A 239 7.18 3.68 5.26
C THR A 239 6.68 2.84 6.43
N GLY A 240 7.43 1.82 6.85
CA GLY A 240 7.10 1.00 8.02
C GLY A 240 7.07 1.81 9.31
N LEU A 241 7.99 2.76 9.49
CA LEU A 241 7.98 3.68 10.63
C LEU A 241 6.74 4.57 10.64
N LEU A 242 6.40 5.18 9.49
CA LEU A 242 5.20 6.02 9.38
C LEU A 242 3.91 5.22 9.61
N GLN A 243 3.81 4.02 9.05
CA GLN A 243 2.71 3.10 9.28
C GLN A 243 2.65 2.63 10.75
N GLY A 244 3.80 2.42 11.39
CA GLY A 244 3.89 2.07 12.81
C GLY A 244 3.35 3.16 13.73
N VAL A 245 3.65 4.43 13.44
CA VAL A 245 3.09 5.57 14.17
C VAL A 245 1.56 5.61 14.02
N LEU A 246 1.04 5.47 12.79
CA LEU A 246 -0.40 5.40 12.54
C LEU A 246 -1.08 4.24 13.27
N LEU A 247 -0.48 3.06 13.21
CA LEU A 247 -0.99 1.87 13.87
C LEU A 247 -1.02 2.06 15.39
N GLY A 248 0.06 2.58 15.99
CA GLY A 248 0.14 2.85 17.42
C GLY A 248 -0.96 3.81 17.89
N MET A 249 -1.16 4.93 17.19
CA MET A 249 -2.25 5.86 17.50
C MET A 249 -3.63 5.18 17.36
N SER A 250 -3.82 4.41 16.29
CA SER A 250 -5.08 3.73 16.01
C SER A 250 -5.45 2.72 17.09
N LEU A 251 -4.50 1.91 17.54
CA LEU A 251 -4.70 0.97 18.63
C LEU A 251 -4.99 1.68 19.95
N CYS A 252 -4.29 2.78 20.24
CA CYS A 252 -4.55 3.59 21.42
C CYS A 252 -5.98 4.15 21.45
N PHE A 253 -6.48 4.68 20.33
CA PHE A 253 -7.85 5.23 20.26
C PHE A 253 -8.91 4.14 20.36
N LEU A 254 -8.73 3.02 19.67
CA LEU A 254 -9.62 1.86 19.80
C LEU A 254 -9.65 1.32 21.23
N TRP A 255 -8.52 1.32 21.91
CA TRP A 255 -8.44 0.88 23.29
C TRP A 255 -9.15 1.85 24.23
N ARG A 256 -8.95 3.16 24.08
CA ARG A 256 -9.67 4.20 24.85
C ARG A 256 -11.19 4.12 24.64
N ALA A 257 -11.65 3.99 23.41
CA ALA A 257 -13.07 3.85 23.10
C ALA A 257 -13.69 2.60 23.75
N ARG A 258 -12.96 1.47 23.70
CA ARG A 258 -13.38 0.23 24.39
C ARG A 258 -13.40 0.37 25.91
N GLN A 259 -12.46 1.11 26.50
CA GLN A 259 -12.48 1.37 27.93
C GLN A 259 -13.69 2.22 28.33
N ALA A 260 -13.96 3.32 27.60
CA ALA A 260 -15.11 4.18 27.85
C ALA A 260 -16.46 3.42 27.75
N ALA A 261 -16.58 2.50 26.79
CA ALA A 261 -17.74 1.64 26.65
C ALA A 261 -17.88 0.63 27.81
N LYS A 262 -16.76 0.10 28.31
CA LYS A 262 -16.75 -0.83 29.46
C LYS A 262 -16.98 -0.12 30.80
N SER A 263 -16.60 1.15 30.93
CA SER A 263 -16.80 1.94 32.16
C SER A 263 -18.20 2.57 32.26
N GLY A 264 -19.13 2.24 31.35
CA GLY A 264 -20.53 2.70 31.42
C GLY A 264 -20.71 4.21 31.21
N SER A 265 -19.71 4.89 30.64
CA SER A 265 -19.75 6.33 30.37
C SER A 265 -20.45 6.57 29.03
N ALA A 266 -21.73 6.19 28.91
CA ALA A 266 -22.59 6.80 27.93
C ALA A 266 -22.62 8.31 28.23
N PRO A 267 -22.52 9.21 27.23
CA PRO A 267 -22.82 10.60 27.49
C PRO A 267 -24.25 10.65 28.02
N ILE A 268 -24.42 11.18 29.22
CA ILE A 268 -25.73 11.61 29.71
C ILE A 268 -26.19 12.71 28.75
N ALA A 269 -26.97 12.32 27.75
CA ALA A 269 -27.83 13.25 27.05
C ALA A 269 -28.89 13.67 28.06
N ASN A 270 -28.66 14.79 28.75
CA ASN A 270 -29.72 15.49 29.46
C ASN A 270 -30.66 16.09 28.42
N GLY A 271 -31.67 15.31 28.03
CA GLY A 271 -32.89 15.75 27.39
C GLY A 271 -34.00 14.83 27.92
N PRO A 272 -35.04 15.34 28.60
CA PRO A 272 -36.12 14.50 29.09
C PRO A 272 -37.08 14.17 27.95
N GLY A 273 -37.51 12.90 27.87
CA GLY A 273 -38.54 12.41 26.94
C GLY A 273 -37.93 11.38 25.97
N GLU A 274 -37.85 10.11 26.36
CA GLU A 274 -38.89 9.08 26.11
C GLU A 274 -38.65 8.34 24.79
N ASP A 275 -38.52 7.02 24.98
CA ASP A 275 -38.92 5.92 24.09
C ASP A 275 -37.91 5.26 23.14
N ASN A 276 -37.56 4.05 23.58
CA ASN A 276 -37.08 2.91 22.80
C ASN A 276 -37.99 2.64 21.59
N GLU A 277 -37.42 2.62 20.39
CA GLU A 277 -37.99 1.89 19.25
C GLU A 277 -36.91 1.12 18.47
N GLN A 278 -36.56 -0.05 18.99
CA GLN A 278 -36.25 -1.21 18.17
C GLN A 278 -37.29 -2.30 18.49
N THR A 279 -38.42 -2.25 17.79
CA THR A 279 -39.38 -3.36 17.75
C THR A 279 -39.94 -3.49 16.33
N PRO A 280 -39.98 -4.71 15.74
CA PRO A 280 -40.43 -4.91 14.38
C PRO A 280 -41.96 -4.85 14.28
N LEU A 281 -42.47 -4.20 13.23
CA LEU A 281 -43.89 -4.02 12.94
C LEU A 281 -44.62 -5.37 12.76
N ILE A 282 -45.63 -5.62 13.60
CA ILE A 282 -46.55 -6.76 13.52
C ILE A 282 -47.60 -6.52 12.44
N GLY A 283 -47.78 -7.49 11.55
CA GLY A 283 -49.03 -7.65 10.80
C GLY A 283 -50.04 -8.43 11.64
N ASN A 284 -51.20 -7.82 11.94
CA ASN A 284 -52.47 -8.53 11.97
C ASN A 284 -53.63 -7.53 11.88
N GLY A 285 -54.39 -7.59 10.79
CA GLY A 285 -55.64 -6.86 10.63
C GLY A 285 -56.78 -7.66 11.23
N SER A 286 -57.48 -7.07 12.21
CA SER A 286 -58.78 -7.53 12.65
C SER A 286 -59.77 -6.36 12.63
N ALA A 287 -60.70 -6.39 11.69
CA ALA A 287 -61.91 -5.59 11.73
C ALA A 287 -63.10 -6.55 11.63
N GLY A 288 -63.75 -6.77 12.77
CA GLY A 288 -65.08 -7.37 12.82
C GLY A 288 -66.15 -6.28 12.73
N ARG A 289 -67.04 -6.44 11.76
CA ARG A 289 -68.49 -6.26 11.86
C ARG A 289 -69.15 -7.23 10.91
#